data_AF-A0A356IYR4-F1
#
_entry.id   AF-A0A356IYR4-F1
#
_cell.length_a   1.000
_cell.length_b   1.000
_cell.length_c   1.000
_cell.angle_alpha   90.00
_cell.angle_beta   90.00
_cell.angle_gamma   90.00
#
_symmetry.space_group_name_H-M   'P 1'
#
loop_
_entity.id
_entity.type
_entity.pdbx_description
1 polymer ?
#
loop_
_entity_poly.entity_id
_entity_poly.type
_entity_poly.pdbx_seq_one_letter_code
_entity_poly.pdbx_strand_id
1 'polypeptide(L)' 'YDAAMKYKEQNTSLIVLAGKEYGTGSSRDWAAKGAALLGVRAVLAQSFERIHRSNLAGMGV' A
#
# COMPACT_ATOMS: atom_id res chain seq x y z
N TYR A 1 -1.75 5.87 11.06
CA TYR A 1 -2.16 7.12 10.41
C TYR A 1 -1.23 8.26 10.78
N ASP A 2 -1.09 8.59 12.07
CA ASP A 2 -0.28 9.74 12.54
C ASP A 2 1.17 9.74 12.05
N ALA A 3 1.84 8.57 12.06
CA ALA A 3 3.19 8.44 11.53
C ALA A 3 3.27 8.80 10.04
N ALA A 4 2.33 8.29 9.24
CA ALA A 4 2.28 8.59 7.80
C ALA A 4 2.04 10.08 7.53
N MET A 5 1.20 10.74 8.33
CA MET A 5 0.98 12.18 8.21
C MET A 5 2.23 12.99 8.54
N LYS A 6 2.98 12.63 9.58
CA LYS A 6 4.27 13.26 9.90
C LYS A 6 5.28 13.12 8.75
N TYR A 7 5.38 11.94 8.15
CA TYR A 7 6.27 11.74 7.00
C TYR A 7 5.81 12.50 5.76
N LYS A 8 4.50 12.62 5.56
CA LYS A 8 3.92 13.43 4.48
C LYS A 8 4.24 14.91 4.64
N GLU A 9 4.13 15.47 5.85
CA GLU A 9 4.55 16.85 6.16
C GLU A 9 6.04 17.08 5.88
N GLN A 10 6.87 16.06 6.13
CA GLN A 10 8.30 16.07 5.86
C GLN A 10 8.66 15.72 4.40
N ASN A 11 7.67 15.61 3.50
CA ASN A 11 7.85 15.18 2.11
C ASN A 11 8.66 13.89 1.95
N THR A 12 8.57 12.99 2.94
CA THR A 12 9.29 11.72 2.95
C THR A 12 8.42 10.64 2.33
N SER A 13 8.90 10.02 1.26
CA SER A 13 8.19 8.91 0.61
C SER A 13 8.20 7.65 1.48
N LEU A 14 7.09 6.92 1.47
CA LEU A 14 6.94 5.68 2.25
C LEU A 14 6.90 4.46 1.33
N ILE A 15 7.45 3.36 1.83
CA ILE A 15 7.31 2.03 1.24
C ILE A 15 6.82 1.04 2.30
N VAL A 16 6.15 -0.03 1.87
CA VAL A 16 5.74 -1.14 2.75
C VAL A 16 6.57 -2.37 2.42
N LEU A 17 7.12 -3.02 3.44
CA LEU A 17 7.74 -4.34 3.33
C LEU A 17 6.74 -5.40 3.84
N ALA A 18 6.55 -6.48 3.09
CA ALA A 18 5.64 -7.54 3.45
C ALA A 18 6.17 -8.95 3.10
N GLY A 19 5.58 -9.96 3.74
CA GLY A 19 5.90 -11.36 3.49
C GLY A 19 5.21 -11.91 2.24
N LYS A 20 4.80 -13.19 2.32
CA LYS A 20 4.04 -13.86 1.26
C LYS A 20 2.56 -13.49 1.36
N GLU A 21 1.87 -13.63 0.23
CA GLU A 21 0.41 -13.52 0.11
C GLU A 21 -0.14 -12.18 0.60
N TYR A 22 0.61 -11.10 0.34
CA TYR A 22 0.21 -9.76 0.75
C TYR A 22 -1.09 -9.37 0.05
N GLY A 23 -2.08 -8.98 0.85
CA GLY A 23 -3.40 -8.58 0.37
C GLY A 23 -4.44 -9.70 0.27
N THR A 24 -4.17 -10.90 0.80
CA THR A 24 -5.15 -11.98 0.83
C THR A 24 -6.37 -11.62 1.69
N GLY A 25 -7.56 -11.95 1.18
CA GLY A 25 -8.83 -11.71 1.85
C GLY A 25 -9.89 -11.19 0.89
N SER A 26 -10.99 -10.66 1.43
CA SER A 26 -11.99 -10.00 0.60
C SER A 26 -11.41 -8.74 -0.04
N SER A 27 -11.63 -8.57 -1.34
CA SER A 27 -11.24 -7.36 -2.05
C SER A 27 -12.00 -6.17 -1.46
N ARG A 28 -11.31 -5.38 -0.65
CA ARG A 28 -11.82 -4.14 -0.07
C ARG A 28 -11.20 -2.98 -0.86
N ASP A 29 -12.02 -2.15 -1.48
CA ASP A 29 -11.56 -0.98 -2.25
C ASP A 29 -10.60 -0.09 -1.45
N TRP A 30 -10.80 -0.04 -0.13
CA TRP A 30 -9.96 0.72 0.79
C TRP A 30 -8.57 0.16 1.02
N ALA A 31 -8.30 -1.12 0.74
CA ALA A 31 -7.00 -1.72 1.02
C ALA A 31 -5.87 -1.08 0.19
N ALA A 32 -6.11 -0.81 -1.10
CA ALA A 32 -5.14 -0.11 -1.95
C ALA A 32 -5.25 1.41 -1.82
N LYS A 33 -6.48 1.95 -1.80
CA LYS A 33 -6.72 3.40 -1.68
C LYS A 33 -6.16 3.97 -0.39
N GLY A 34 -6.26 3.22 0.72
CA GLY A 34 -5.70 3.59 2.01
C GLY A 34 -4.17 3.72 1.95
N ALA A 35 -3.48 2.77 1.33
CA ALA A 35 -2.02 2.83 1.16
C ALA A 35 -1.59 4.09 0.39
N ALA A 36 -2.27 4.38 -0.73
CA ALA A 36 -2.00 5.58 -1.53
C ALA A 36 -2.26 6.89 -0.75
N LEU A 37 -3.38 6.98 -0.03
CA LEU A 37 -3.73 8.17 0.75
C LEU A 37 -2.77 8.43 1.92
N LEU A 38 -2.17 7.37 2.47
CA LEU A 38 -1.12 7.43 3.47
C LEU A 38 0.26 7.79 2.89
N GLY A 39 0.38 7.99 1.58
CA GLY A 39 1.64 8.39 0.94
C GLY A 39 2.59 7.22 0.65
N VAL A 40 2.10 5.97 0.66
CA VAL A 40 2.88 4.82 0.20
C VAL A 40 3.09 4.93 -1.31
N ARG A 41 4.33 4.77 -1.76
CA ARG A 41 4.74 4.86 -3.17
C ARG A 41 5.15 3.53 -3.79
N ALA A 42 5.45 2.53 -2.95
CA ALA A 42 5.78 1.19 -3.39
C ALA A 42 5.50 0.17 -2.27
N VAL A 43 5.16 -1.06 -2.67
CA VAL A 43 5.11 -2.22 -1.78
C VAL A 43 6.11 -3.26 -2.27
N LEU A 44 7.01 -3.70 -1.39
CA LEU A 44 7.92 -4.81 -1.64
C LEU A 44 7.45 -6.01 -0.81
N ALA A 45 6.95 -7.03 -1.49
CA ALA A 45 6.46 -8.26 -0.87
C ALA A 45 7.09 -9.50 -1.51
N GLN A 46 7.13 -10.61 -0.77
CA GLN A 46 7.59 -11.91 -1.31
C GLN A 46 6.57 -12.50 -2.30
N SER A 47 5.26 -12.25 -2.09
CA SER A 47 4.21 -12.51 -3.08
C SER A 47 2.96 -11.68 -2.77
N PHE A 48 2.09 -11.51 -3.76
CA PHE A 48 0.85 -10.75 -3.67
C PHE A 48 -0.36 -11.63 -4.00
N GLU A 49 -1.51 -11.33 -3.38
CA GLU A 49 -2.79 -11.76 -3.94
C GLU A 49 -3.05 -11.02 -5.27
N ARG A 50 -3.62 -11.72 -6.26
CA ARG A 50 -3.75 -11.26 -7.64
C ARG A 50 -4.58 -9.97 -7.76
N ILE A 51 -5.75 -9.90 -7.12
CA ILE A 51 -6.64 -8.73 -7.17
C ILE A 51 -6.03 -7.56 -6.41
N HIS A 52 -5.47 -7.80 -5.23
CA HIS A 52 -4.83 -6.75 -4.45
C HIS A 52 -3.67 -6.10 -5.20
N ARG A 53 -2.85 -6.90 -5.90
CA ARG A 53 -1.78 -6.39 -6.77
C ARG A 53 -2.31 -5.43 -7.84
N SER A 54 -3.40 -5.81 -8.53
CA SER A 54 -4.02 -4.96 -9.55
C SER A 54 -4.59 -3.67 -8.96
N ASN A 55 -5.16 -3.73 -7.75
CA ASN A 55 -5.70 -2.57 -7.08
C ASN A 55 -4.59 -1.57 -6.67
N LEU A 56 -3.46 -2.04 -6.17
CA LEU A 56 -2.30 -1.19 -5.87
C LEU A 56 -1.79 -0.49 -7.14
N ALA A 57 -1.61 -1.25 -8.22
CA ALA A 57 -1.21 -0.69 -9.51
C ALA A 57 -2.20 0.37 -10.02
N GLY A 58 -3.51 0.12 -9.88
CA GLY A 58 -4.56 1.08 -10.23
C GLY A 58 -4.56 2.36 -9.38
N MET A 59 -4.01 2.31 -8.17
CA MET A 59 -3.83 3.48 -7.29
C MET A 59 -2.47 4.18 -7.51
N GLY A 60 -1.60 3.65 -8.37
CA GLY A 60 -0.26 4.17 -8.59
C GLY A 60 0.71 3.87 -7.43
N VAL A 61 0.50 2.75 -6.74
CA VAL A 61 1.34 2.21 -5.64
C VAL A 61 2.07 0.95 -6.09
#